data_AF-A0AA42JCW4-F1
#
_entry.id   AF-A0AA42JCW4-F1
#
_cell.length_a   1.000
_cell.length_b   1.000
_cell.length_c   1.000
_cell.angle_alpha   90.00
_cell.angle_beta   90.00
_cell.angle_gamma   90.00
#
_symmetry.space_group_name_H-M   'P 1'
#
loop_
_entity.id
_entity.type
_entity.pdbx_description
1 polymer ?
#
loop_
_entity_poly.entity_id
_entity_poly.type
_entity_poly.pdbx_seq_one_letter_code
_entity_poly.pdbx_strand_id
1 'polypeptide(L)'
;MRDFARRYGTALVETITRNPVRSNAVERMNSLVGATFAVLFAGLAATTVVEAGSWLAQALCLPLAAVTAMLTLLIVLELAAAIRRVT
;
A
#
# COMPACT_ATOMS: atom_id res chain seq x y z
N MET A 1 16.45 20.14 -4.95
CA MET A 1 15.90 18.98 -4.22
C MET A 1 14.47 19.22 -3.70
N ARG A 2 14.15 20.38 -3.09
CA ARG A 2 12.80 20.69 -2.59
C ARG A 2 11.68 20.65 -3.63
N ASP A 3 11.92 21.11 -4.86
CA ASP A 3 10.89 21.10 -5.91
C ASP A 3 10.57 19.71 -6.46
N PHE A 4 11.56 18.81 -6.42
CA PHE A 4 11.40 17.42 -6.86
C PHE A 4 10.51 16.64 -5.89
N ALA A 5 10.80 16.76 -4.58
CA ALA A 5 9.98 16.16 -3.53
C ALA A 5 8.54 16.69 -3.53
N ARG A 6 8.35 17.98 -3.83
CA ARG A 6 7.02 18.60 -3.91
C ARG A 6 6.20 18.06 -5.07
N ARG A 7 6.80 17.95 -6.27
CA ARG A 7 6.15 17.39 -7.47
C ARG A 7 5.85 15.89 -7.33
N TYR A 8 6.76 15.13 -6.74
CA TYR A 8 6.54 13.71 -6.47
C TYR A 8 5.46 13.51 -5.40
N GLY A 9 5.48 14.31 -4.34
CA GLY A 9 4.47 14.28 -3.29
C GLY A 9 3.07 14.60 -3.81
N THR A 10 2.93 15.64 -4.64
CA THR A 10 1.64 15.98 -5.25
C THR A 10 1.16 14.89 -6.22
N ALA A 11 2.04 14.32 -7.05
CA ALA A 11 1.67 13.22 -7.95
C ALA A 11 1.24 11.96 -7.18
N LEU A 12 1.89 11.67 -6.05
CA LEU A 12 1.57 10.53 -5.20
C LEU A 12 0.23 10.74 -4.49
N VAL A 13 -0.03 11.95 -3.97
CA VAL A 13 -1.32 12.33 -3.40
C VAL A 13 -2.44 12.31 -4.45
N GLU A 14 -2.18 12.82 -5.66
CA GLU A 14 -3.14 12.85 -6.76
C GLU A 14 -3.48 11.44 -7.27
N THR A 15 -2.49 10.53 -7.27
CA THR A 15 -2.70 9.12 -7.60
C THR A 15 -3.52 8.39 -6.52
N ILE A 16 -3.30 8.72 -5.24
CA ILE A 16 -4.05 8.15 -4.12
C ILE A 16 -5.48 8.70 -4.04
N THR A 17 -5.68 9.97 -4.39
CA THR A 17 -6.98 10.66 -4.30
C THR A 17 -7.82 10.56 -5.57
N ARG A 18 -7.26 10.08 -6.69
CA ARG A 18 -8.05 9.73 -7.88
C ARG A 18 -8.99 8.58 -7.54
N ASN A 19 -10.19 8.99 -7.17
CA ASN A 19 -11.32 8.14 -6.84
C ASN A 19 -11.59 7.17 -8.02
N PRO A 20 -11.43 5.83 -7.86
CA PRO A 20 -11.60 4.87 -8.94
C PRO A 20 -13.09 4.61 -9.19
N VAL A 21 -13.83 5.64 -9.60
CA VAL A 21 -15.29 5.60 -9.83
C VAL A 21 -15.66 4.74 -11.06
N ARG A 22 -14.65 4.33 -11.86
CA ARG A 22 -14.82 3.48 -13.05
C ARG A 22 -13.64 2.53 -13.32
N SER A 23 -12.94 2.09 -12.27
CA SER A 23 -11.72 1.30 -12.45
C SER A 23 -12.03 -0.16 -12.81
N ASN A 24 -11.42 -0.64 -13.89
CA ASN A 24 -11.51 -2.05 -14.32
C ASN A 24 -10.91 -2.96 -13.23
N ALA A 25 -11.40 -4.20 -13.09
CA ALA A 25 -10.93 -5.14 -12.05
C ALA A 25 -9.40 -5.31 -12.03
N VAL A 26 -8.77 -5.26 -13.21
CA VAL A 26 -7.31 -5.29 -13.38
C VAL A 26 -6.62 -4.09 -12.74
N GLU A 27 -7.15 -2.87 -12.92
CA GLU A 27 -6.59 -1.67 -12.30
C GLU A 27 -6.76 -1.68 -10.78
N ARG A 28 -7.89 -2.19 -10.26
CA ARG A 28 -8.10 -2.33 -8.81
C ARG A 28 -7.09 -3.30 -8.20
N MET A 29 -6.93 -4.50 -8.79
CA MET A 29 -5.90 -5.46 -8.35
C MET A 29 -4.49 -4.87 -8.46
N ASN A 30 -4.17 -4.19 -9.56
CA ASN A 30 -2.85 -3.57 -9.74
C ASN A 30 -2.60 -2.48 -8.70
N SER A 31 -3.61 -1.68 -8.34
CA SER A 31 -3.49 -0.67 -7.29
C SER A 31 -3.28 -1.29 -5.91
N LEU A 32 -3.96 -2.41 -5.59
CA LEU A 32 -3.81 -3.11 -4.31
C LEU A 32 -2.43 -3.76 -4.18
N VAL A 33 -1.95 -4.37 -5.27
CA VAL A 33 -0.59 -4.93 -5.33
C VAL A 33 0.43 -3.80 -5.18
N GLY A 34 0.26 -2.68 -5.89
CA GLY A 34 1.13 -1.50 -5.78
C GLY A 34 1.15 -0.90 -4.36
N ALA A 35 -0.01 -0.79 -3.72
CA ALA A 35 -0.12 -0.34 -2.33
C ALA A 35 0.60 -1.30 -1.37
N THR A 36 0.49 -2.61 -1.59
CA THR A 36 1.17 -3.62 -0.78
C THR A 36 2.69 -3.49 -0.92
N PHE A 37 3.21 -3.31 -2.14
CA PHE A 37 4.64 -3.06 -2.35
C PHE A 37 5.12 -1.77 -1.69
N ALA A 38 4.34 -0.69 -1.73
CA ALA A 38 4.69 0.56 -1.06
C ALA A 38 4.79 0.38 0.46
N VAL A 39 3.89 -0.39 1.07
CA VAL A 39 3.91 -0.69 2.52
C VAL A 39 5.12 -1.55 2.87
N LEU A 40 5.42 -2.60 2.08
CA LEU A 40 6.61 -3.43 2.28
C LEU A 40 7.90 -2.62 2.16
N PHE A 41 7.97 -1.72 1.19
CA PHE A 41 9.13 -0.85 1.00
C PHE A 41 9.28 0.15 2.16
N ALA A 42 8.17 0.74 2.64
CA ALA A 42 8.17 1.60 3.82
C ALA A 42 8.62 0.84 5.07
N GLY A 43 8.23 -0.44 5.21
CA GLY A 43 8.70 -1.31 6.29
C GLY A 43 10.19 -1.58 6.22
N LEU A 44 10.69 -1.94 5.03
CA LEU A 44 12.12 -2.12 4.76
C LEU A 44 12.91 -0.84 5.08
N ALA A 45 12.44 0.31 4.61
CA ALA A 45 13.05 1.59 4.95
C ALA A 45 13.03 1.86 6.45
N ALA A 46 11.92 1.61 7.15
CA ALA A 46 11.85 1.77 8.59
C ALA A 46 12.86 0.88 9.33
N THR A 47 13.08 -0.36 8.88
CA THR A 47 14.09 -1.27 9.48
C THR A 47 15.54 -0.82 9.27
N THR A 48 15.83 0.03 8.28
CA THR A 48 17.19 0.57 8.10
C THR A 48 17.46 1.80 8.97
N VAL A 49 16.41 2.53 9.39
CA VAL A 49 16.55 3.73 10.24
C VAL A 49 16.34 3.43 11.73
N VAL A 50 15.62 2.36 12.05
CA VAL A 50 15.21 2.04 13.42
C VAL A 50 15.94 0.79 13.90
N GLU A 51 16.59 0.91 15.07
CA GLU A 51 17.32 -0.18 15.69
C GLU A 51 16.38 -1.34 16.07
N ALA A 52 16.79 -2.57 15.72
CA ALA A 52 15.99 -3.77 15.94
C ALA A 52 15.75 -4.00 17.44
N GLY A 53 14.48 -4.24 17.81
CA GLY A 53 14.08 -4.48 19.21
C GLY A 53 13.82 -3.22 20.03
N SER A 54 14.03 -2.02 19.47
CA SER A 54 13.63 -0.77 20.13
C SER A 54 12.10 -0.66 20.28
N TRP A 55 11.65 0.08 21.30
CA TRP A 55 10.22 0.36 21.50
C TRP A 55 9.60 1.06 20.27
N LEU A 56 10.39 1.89 19.58
CA LEU A 56 9.99 2.59 18.37
C LEU A 56 9.75 1.62 17.20
N ALA A 57 10.60 0.59 17.07
CA ALA A 57 10.39 -0.48 16.08
C ALA A 57 9.08 -1.24 16.35
N GLN A 58 8.81 -1.60 17.61
CA GLN A 58 7.56 -2.29 17.98
C GLN A 58 6.33 -1.42 17.71
N ALA A 59 6.40 -0.13 18.03
CA ALA A 59 5.33 0.84 17.78
C ALA A 59 5.05 1.07 16.29
N LEU A 60 6.06 0.96 15.42
CA LEU A 60 5.91 1.08 13.96
C LEU A 60 5.50 -0.25 13.30
N CYS A 61 5.97 -1.39 13.81
CA CYS A 61 5.66 -2.71 13.24
C CYS A 61 4.18 -3.09 13.41
N LEU A 62 3.56 -2.80 14.56
CA LEU A 62 2.15 -3.08 14.82
C LEU A 62 1.19 -2.45 13.79
N PRO A 63 1.22 -1.13 13.54
CA PRO A 63 0.37 -0.50 12.54
C PRO A 63 0.73 -0.94 11.12
N LEU A 64 2.00 -1.16 10.78
CA LEU A 64 2.39 -1.68 9.47
C LEU A 64 1.82 -3.07 9.21
N ALA A 65 1.90 -3.96 10.21
CA ALA A 65 1.34 -5.31 10.13
C ALA A 65 -0.19 -5.26 9.95
N ALA A 66 -0.88 -4.38 10.67
CA ALA A 66 -2.32 -4.18 10.53
C ALA A 66 -2.71 -3.70 9.12
N VAL A 67 -1.98 -2.72 8.57
CA VAL A 67 -2.21 -2.23 7.20
C VAL A 67 -1.94 -3.34 6.16
N THR A 68 -0.86 -4.10 6.34
CA THR A 68 -0.51 -5.22 5.44
C THR A 68 -1.58 -6.31 5.45
N ALA A 69 -2.11 -6.66 6.63
CA ALA A 69 -3.20 -7.63 6.77
C ALA A 69 -4.48 -7.14 6.08
N MET A 70 -4.83 -5.87 6.26
CA MET A 70 -6.00 -5.27 5.61
C MET A 70 -5.89 -5.26 4.08
N LEU A 71 -4.71 -4.91 3.54
CA LEU A 71 -4.45 -4.96 2.10
C LEU A 71 -4.55 -6.38 1.56
N THR A 72 -4.01 -7.35 2.28
CA THR A 72 -4.08 -8.77 1.91
C THR A 72 -5.54 -9.25 1.86
N LEU A 73 -6.36 -8.87 2.83
CA LEU A 73 -7.80 -9.17 2.83
C LEU A 73 -8.50 -8.60 1.59
N LEU A 74 -8.22 -7.34 1.25
CA LEU A 74 -8.80 -6.68 0.07
C LEU A 74 -8.40 -7.37 -1.24
N ILE A 75 -7.14 -7.81 -1.35
CA ILE A 75 -6.65 -8.57 -2.51
C ILE A 75 -7.42 -9.90 -2.63
N VAL A 76 -7.58 -10.63 -1.53
CA VAL A 76 -8.32 -11.90 -1.52
C VAL A 76 -9.78 -11.71 -1.91
N LEU A 77 -10.42 -10.65 -1.43
CA LEU A 77 -11.81 -10.33 -1.76
C LEU A 77 -11.97 -9.96 -3.24
N GLU A 78 -11.08 -9.13 -3.80
CA GLU A 78 -11.08 -8.82 -5.23
C GLU A 78 -10.80 -10.07 -6.08
N LEU A 79 -9.88 -10.92 -5.67
CA LEU A 79 -9.60 -12.19 -6.36
C LEU A 79 -10.82 -13.12 -6.34
N ALA A 80 -11.48 -13.27 -5.19
CA ALA A 80 -12.69 -14.07 -5.07
C ALA A 80 -13.84 -13.51 -5.92
N ALA A 81 -13.99 -12.18 -5.97
CA ALA A 81 -14.97 -11.52 -6.82
C ALA A 81 -14.65 -11.71 -8.31
N ALA A 82 -13.38 -11.68 -8.70
CA ALA A 82 -12.95 -11.95 -10.07
C ALA A 82 -13.26 -13.40 -10.48
N ILE A 83 -12.93 -14.38 -9.63
CA ILE A 83 -13.22 -15.81 -9.88
C ILE A 83 -14.72 -16.03 -10.07
N ARG A 84 -15.56 -15.48 -9.17
CA ARG A 84 -17.03 -15.60 -9.27
C ARG A 84 -17.64 -14.96 -10.51
N ARG A 85 -16.96 -14.02 -11.17
CA ARG A 85 -17.42 -13.42 -12.44
C ARG A 85 -17.05 -14.25 -13.66
N VAL A 86 -16.10 -15.16 -13.52
CA VAL A 86 -15.60 -16.04 -14.59
C VAL A 86 -16.28 -17.41 -14.56
N THR A 87 -16.81 -17.82 -13.40
CA THR A 87 -17.62 -19.04 -13.22
C THR A 87 -19.10 -18.74 -13.39
#